data_AF-A0A4Y8CEA3-F1
#
_entry.id   AF-A0A4Y8CEA3-F1
#
_cell.length_a   1.000
_cell.length_b   1.000
_cell.length_c   1.000
_cell.angle_alpha   90.00
_cell.angle_beta   90.00
_cell.angle_gamma   90.00
#
_symmetry.space_group_name_H-M   'P 1'
#
loop_
_entity.id
_entity.type
_entity.pdbx_description
1 polymer ?
#
loop_
_entity_poly.entity_id
_entity_poly.type
_entity_poly.pdbx_seq_one_letter_code
_entity_poly.pdbx_strand_id
1 'polypeptide(L)'
;MNLFQNLALKYSHTMMEKSLQKGFNVELLKQPKEKIPKQDKSYMLYAHVPFCHTFCPYCSFHKYYYDENLAKVYFQNLREEIKIMKDKGFDFTSMYVGGGTTLINEEELLKTLELCKKLFNIKEISCESDPNHIDPNKLSMFKGIIDRLSCGIQSFDDETLKKVARYNKFGSSKELQEKISKALGILPIFSIDLIFNLPGQ
;
A
#
# COMPACT_ATOMS: atom_id res chain seq x y z
N MET A 1 1.81 -15.14 -31.17
CA MET A 1 1.56 -13.78 -31.69
C MET A 1 1.76 -13.79 -33.19
N ASN A 2 0.84 -13.20 -33.96
CA ASN A 2 0.97 -13.10 -35.42
C ASN A 2 1.92 -11.95 -35.81
N LEU A 3 2.34 -11.92 -37.08
CA LEU A 3 3.27 -10.91 -37.60
C LEU A 3 2.77 -9.48 -37.38
N PHE A 4 1.45 -9.26 -37.55
CA PHE A 4 0.81 -7.95 -37.32
C PHE A 4 0.89 -7.51 -35.85
N GLN A 5 0.64 -8.42 -34.90
CA GLN A 5 0.76 -8.15 -33.47
C GLN A 5 2.20 -7.80 -33.09
N ASN A 6 3.19 -8.52 -33.62
CA ASN A 6 4.60 -8.20 -33.41
C ASN A 6 4.95 -6.81 -33.96
N LEU A 7 4.46 -6.47 -35.15
CA LEU A 7 4.71 -5.17 -35.77
C LEU A 7 4.06 -4.03 -34.97
N ALA A 8 2.82 -4.22 -34.53
CA ALA A 8 2.08 -3.28 -33.71
C ALA A 8 2.77 -3.05 -32.36
N LEU A 9 3.18 -4.11 -31.66
CA LEU A 9 3.92 -4.00 -30.40
C LEU A 9 5.25 -3.28 -30.57
N LYS A 10 6.00 -3.58 -31.63
CA LYS A 10 7.27 -2.91 -31.93
C LYS A 10 7.06 -1.43 -32.22
N TYR A 11 6.04 -1.09 -33.01
CA TYR A 11 5.68 0.30 -33.29
C TYR A 11 5.29 1.06 -32.02
N SER A 12 4.39 0.50 -31.20
CA SER A 12 3.97 1.08 -29.93
C SER A 12 5.15 1.29 -28.98
N HIS A 13 6.04 0.30 -28.85
CA HIS A 13 7.25 0.41 -28.04
C HIS A 13 8.14 1.56 -28.51
N THR A 14 8.44 1.65 -29.81
CA THR A 14 9.26 2.73 -30.38
C THR A 14 8.62 4.11 -30.22
N MET A 15 7.29 4.22 -30.36
CA MET A 15 6.60 5.50 -30.17
C MET A 15 6.62 5.94 -28.70
N MET A 16 6.37 5.02 -27.77
CA MET A 16 6.46 5.30 -26.33
C MET A 16 7.88 5.71 -25.93
N GLU A 17 8.91 4.97 -26.38
CA GLU A 17 10.31 5.29 -26.08
C GLU A 17 10.69 6.67 -26.61
N LYS A 18 10.33 7.00 -27.86
CA LYS A 18 10.55 8.34 -28.42
C LYS A 18 9.83 9.43 -27.64
N SER A 19 8.58 9.20 -27.23
CA SER A 19 7.82 10.17 -26.43
C SER A 19 8.45 10.36 -25.05
N LEU A 20 8.89 9.28 -24.41
CA LEU A 20 9.56 9.33 -23.12
C LEU A 20 10.87 10.08 -23.22
N GLN A 21 11.76 9.75 -24.16
CA GLN A 21 13.06 10.42 -24.33
C GLN A 21 12.94 11.90 -24.70
N LYS A 22 11.92 12.27 -25.50
CA LYS A 22 11.69 13.68 -25.89
C LYS A 22 11.00 14.49 -24.80
N GLY A 23 10.04 13.90 -24.10
CA GLY A 23 9.22 14.59 -23.09
C GLY A 23 9.82 14.56 -21.69
N PHE A 24 10.65 13.56 -21.39
CA PHE A 24 11.29 13.35 -20.10
C PHE A 24 12.77 13.06 -20.33
N ASN A 25 13.66 13.63 -19.52
CA ASN A 25 15.10 13.34 -19.59
C ASN A 25 15.39 11.97 -18.95
N VAL A 26 14.85 10.90 -19.54
CA VAL A 26 14.86 9.54 -19.00
C VAL A 26 15.54 8.62 -20.01
N GLU A 27 16.64 7.99 -19.59
CA GLU A 27 17.30 6.93 -20.34
C GLU A 27 16.76 5.57 -19.88
N LEU A 28 16.11 4.83 -20.79
CA LEU A 28 15.67 3.47 -20.52
C LEU A 28 16.88 2.52 -20.51
N LEU A 29 17.08 1.82 -19.39
CA LEU A 29 18.15 0.83 -19.27
C LEU A 29 17.91 -0.31 -20.26
N LYS A 30 18.88 -0.56 -21.15
CA LYS A 30 18.84 -1.65 -22.14
C LYS A 30 18.93 -3.04 -21.52
N GLN A 31 19.49 -3.12 -20.32
CA GLN A 31 19.60 -4.34 -19.53
C GLN A 31 19.22 -4.04 -18.08
N PRO A 32 18.55 -4.98 -17.37
CA PRO A 32 18.23 -4.79 -15.97
C PRO A 32 19.52 -4.70 -15.17
N LYS A 33 19.72 -3.55 -14.50
CA LYS A 33 20.83 -3.38 -13.58
C LYS A 33 20.53 -4.15 -12.30
N GLU A 34 21.38 -5.10 -11.97
CA GLU A 34 21.27 -5.83 -10.71
C GLU A 34 21.46 -4.87 -9.53
N LYS A 35 20.53 -4.91 -8.57
CA LYS A 35 20.58 -4.10 -7.36
C LYS A 35 21.31 -4.90 -6.28
N ILE A 36 22.53 -4.50 -5.99
CA ILE A 36 23.34 -5.06 -4.91
C ILE A 36 23.25 -4.10 -3.70
N PRO A 37 23.03 -4.60 -2.48
CA PRO A 37 23.02 -3.78 -1.28
C PRO A 37 24.38 -3.09 -1.07
N LYS A 38 24.35 -1.82 -0.67
CA LYS A 38 25.54 -1.05 -0.31
C LYS A 38 25.75 -1.14 1.20
N GLN A 39 26.98 -1.44 1.61
CA GLN A 39 27.30 -1.74 3.01
C GLN A 39 27.09 -0.54 3.96
N ASP A 40 27.30 0.68 3.48
CA ASP A 40 27.14 1.91 4.27
C ASP A 40 25.75 2.56 4.15
N LYS A 41 24.74 1.80 3.69
CA LYS A 41 23.38 2.31 3.54
C LYS A 41 22.38 1.51 4.35
N SER A 42 21.52 2.23 5.06
CA SER A 42 20.28 1.68 5.60
C SER A 42 19.19 1.66 4.53
N TYR A 43 18.36 0.63 4.55
CA TYR A 43 17.25 0.45 3.63
C TYR A 43 15.93 0.31 4.39
N MET A 44 14.87 0.89 3.81
CA MET A 44 13.49 0.68 4.24
C MET A 44 12.80 -0.22 3.21
N LEU A 45 12.05 -1.20 3.70
CA LEU A 45 11.21 -2.05 2.86
C LEU A 45 9.84 -1.38 2.67
N TYR A 46 9.49 -1.07 1.42
CA TYR A 46 8.12 -0.70 1.07
C TYR A 46 7.40 -1.90 0.47
N ALA A 47 6.26 -2.28 1.03
CA ALA A 47 5.38 -3.31 0.48
C ALA A 47 4.05 -2.68 0.06
N HIS A 48 3.63 -2.94 -1.18
CA HIS A 48 2.46 -2.30 -1.77
C HIS A 48 1.28 -3.27 -1.85
N VAL A 49 0.32 -3.21 -0.91
CA VAL A 49 -0.89 -4.04 -0.94
C VAL A 49 -1.95 -3.36 -1.81
N PRO A 50 -2.26 -3.84 -3.03
CA PRO A 50 -2.99 -3.06 -4.02
C PRO A 50 -4.49 -3.36 -4.03
N PHE A 51 -5.12 -3.70 -2.90
CA PHE A 51 -6.53 -4.10 -2.91
C PHE A 51 -7.42 -3.11 -2.15
N CYS A 52 -8.60 -2.84 -2.71
CA CYS A 52 -9.63 -2.07 -2.04
C CYS A 52 -11.00 -2.74 -2.25
N HIS A 53 -11.82 -2.75 -1.20
CA HIS A 53 -13.25 -3.07 -1.33
C HIS A 53 -14.00 -2.02 -2.14
N THR A 54 -13.49 -0.79 -2.17
CA THR A 54 -14.11 0.27 -2.94
C THR A 54 -13.12 1.33 -3.40
N PHE A 55 -13.38 1.89 -4.59
CA PHE A 55 -12.58 2.97 -5.13
C PHE A 55 -13.14 4.33 -4.69
N CYS A 56 -12.23 5.18 -4.20
CA CYS A 56 -12.52 6.57 -3.90
C CYS A 56 -12.23 7.40 -5.16
N PRO A 57 -13.11 8.36 -5.52
CA PRO A 57 -13.02 9.08 -6.79
C PRO A 57 -11.78 9.98 -6.91
N TYR A 58 -11.21 10.39 -5.78
CA TYR A 58 -9.98 11.20 -5.73
C TYR A 58 -8.69 10.37 -5.69
N CYS A 59 -8.78 9.04 -5.46
CA CYS A 59 -7.60 8.23 -5.16
C CYS A 59 -6.84 7.86 -6.43
N SER A 60 -5.62 8.39 -6.57
CA SER A 60 -4.70 8.11 -7.69
C SER A 60 -3.79 6.90 -7.46
N PHE A 61 -3.82 6.27 -6.27
CA PHE A 61 -3.00 5.10 -5.99
C PHE A 61 -3.39 3.90 -6.86
N HIS A 62 -2.37 3.11 -7.19
CA HIS A 62 -2.51 1.86 -7.92
C HIS A 62 -3.26 0.83 -7.05
N LYS A 63 -4.37 0.31 -7.57
CA LYS A 63 -5.27 -0.58 -6.81
C LYS A 63 -6.14 -1.43 -7.74
N TYR A 64 -6.55 -2.57 -7.20
CA TYR A 64 -7.47 -3.55 -7.75
C TYR A 64 -8.65 -3.73 -6.80
N TYR A 65 -9.75 -4.25 -7.33
CA TYR A 65 -10.87 -4.67 -6.51
C TYR A 65 -10.45 -5.88 -5.68
N TYR A 66 -10.88 -5.94 -4.42
CA TYR A 66 -10.55 -7.04 -3.54
C TYR A 66 -11.26 -8.32 -3.98
N ASP A 67 -10.45 -9.35 -4.22
CA ASP A 67 -10.87 -10.74 -4.32
C ASP A 67 -9.98 -11.53 -3.34
N GLU A 68 -10.60 -12.29 -2.44
CA GLU A 68 -9.88 -12.94 -1.35
C GLU A 68 -8.87 -13.98 -1.86
N ASN A 69 -9.21 -14.74 -2.90
CA ASN A 69 -8.32 -15.75 -3.45
C ASN A 69 -7.13 -15.10 -4.15
N LEU A 70 -7.38 -14.04 -4.93
CA LEU A 70 -6.33 -13.26 -5.57
C LEU A 70 -5.42 -12.58 -4.54
N ALA A 71 -5.99 -12.06 -3.45
CA ALA A 71 -5.22 -11.45 -2.36
C ALA A 71 -4.33 -12.47 -1.66
N LYS A 72 -4.83 -13.68 -1.38
CA LYS A 72 -4.02 -14.78 -0.81
C LYS A 72 -2.84 -15.14 -1.72
N VAL A 73 -3.08 -15.30 -3.02
CA VAL A 73 -2.03 -15.57 -4.01
C VAL A 73 -1.02 -14.42 -4.05
N TYR A 74 -1.49 -13.17 -4.03
CA TYR A 74 -0.64 -12.00 -3.99
C TYR A 74 0.29 -12.00 -2.76
N PHE A 75 -0.26 -12.22 -1.55
CA PHE A 75 0.54 -12.23 -0.32
C PHE A 75 1.53 -13.41 -0.27
N GLN A 76 1.17 -14.57 -0.82
CA GLN A 76 2.11 -15.68 -1.00
C GLN A 76 3.30 -15.26 -1.87
N ASN A 77 3.03 -14.69 -3.05
CA ASN A 77 4.07 -14.23 -3.96
C ASN A 77 4.91 -13.09 -3.36
N LEU A 78 4.29 -12.16 -2.65
CA LEU A 78 4.99 -11.08 -1.94
C LEU A 78 6.01 -11.64 -0.94
N ARG A 79 5.63 -12.67 -0.17
CA ARG A 79 6.55 -13.32 0.77
C ARG A 79 7.70 -14.04 0.06
N GLU A 80 7.48 -14.63 -1.11
CA GLU A 80 8.57 -15.22 -1.90
C GLU A 80 9.52 -14.13 -2.44
N GLU A 81 8.99 -13.01 -2.95
CA GLU A 81 9.83 -11.87 -3.38
C GLU A 81 10.67 -11.30 -2.22
N ILE A 82 10.09 -11.21 -1.03
CA ILE A 82 10.79 -10.79 0.19
C ILE A 82 11.98 -11.72 0.50
N LYS A 83 11.80 -13.04 0.39
CA LYS A 83 12.90 -14.01 0.58
C LYS A 83 13.99 -13.82 -0.47
N ILE A 84 13.64 -13.60 -1.73
CA ILE A 84 14.62 -13.31 -2.78
C ILE A 84 15.44 -12.05 -2.44
N MET A 85 14.83 -11.02 -1.84
CA MET A 85 15.59 -9.84 -1.40
C MET A 85 16.58 -10.16 -0.28
N LYS A 86 16.18 -11.03 0.66
CA LYS A 86 17.09 -11.53 1.71
C LYS A 86 18.26 -12.29 1.12
N ASP A 87 18.01 -13.17 0.15
CA ASP A 87 19.06 -13.97 -0.51
C ASP A 87 20.03 -13.11 -1.31
N LYS A 88 19.58 -11.96 -1.81
CA LYS A 88 20.44 -10.92 -2.43
C LYS A 88 21.27 -10.11 -1.42
N GLY A 89 21.17 -10.41 -0.13
CA GLY A 89 21.93 -9.77 0.94
C GLY A 89 21.34 -8.46 1.45
N PHE A 90 20.11 -8.11 1.07
CA PHE A 90 19.45 -6.93 1.65
C PHE A 90 19.12 -7.17 3.12
N ASP A 91 19.25 -6.11 3.91
CA ASP A 91 18.73 -6.01 5.26
C ASP A 91 17.98 -4.69 5.42
N PHE A 92 16.84 -4.72 6.09
CA PHE A 92 15.93 -3.59 6.19
C PHE A 92 15.75 -3.20 7.65
N THR A 93 15.85 -1.91 7.96
CA THR A 93 15.71 -1.41 9.33
C THR A 93 14.28 -1.01 9.69
N SER A 94 13.44 -0.75 8.69
CA SER A 94 12.04 -0.39 8.84
C SER A 94 11.23 -0.87 7.66
N MET A 95 9.92 -1.00 7.87
CA MET A 95 8.96 -1.39 6.85
C MET A 95 7.79 -0.42 6.81
N TYR A 96 7.35 -0.10 5.59
CA TYR A 96 6.12 0.62 5.34
C TYR A 96 5.22 -0.21 4.43
N VAL A 97 4.00 -0.48 4.88
CA VAL A 97 2.97 -1.13 4.07
C VAL A 97 1.92 -0.09 3.69
N GLY A 98 1.73 0.11 2.39
CA GLY A 98 0.76 1.08 1.87
C GLY A 98 0.10 0.61 0.58
N GLY A 99 -0.67 1.51 -0.05
CA GLY A 99 -1.26 1.30 -1.37
C GLY A 99 -2.77 1.41 -1.37
N GLY A 100 -3.45 0.26 -1.37
CA GLY A 100 -4.88 0.17 -1.15
C GLY A 100 -5.21 0.14 0.35
N THR A 101 -6.10 -0.77 0.75
CA THR A 101 -6.36 -1.07 2.16
C THR A 101 -5.38 -2.15 2.60
N THR A 102 -4.40 -1.83 3.46
CA THR A 102 -3.35 -2.82 3.78
C THR A 102 -3.82 -3.91 4.71
N LEU A 103 -4.71 -3.58 5.66
CA LEU A 103 -5.34 -4.52 6.61
C LEU A 103 -6.54 -5.28 6.00
N ILE A 104 -6.67 -5.31 4.66
CA ILE A 104 -7.82 -5.93 3.99
C ILE A 104 -7.90 -7.45 4.16
N ASN A 105 -6.75 -8.08 4.43
CA ASN A 105 -6.64 -9.48 4.80
C ASN A 105 -5.64 -9.60 5.95
N GLU A 106 -6.16 -9.59 7.18
CA GLU A 106 -5.38 -9.42 8.40
C GLU A 106 -4.45 -10.62 8.66
N GLU A 107 -4.91 -11.84 8.38
CA GLU A 107 -4.11 -13.05 8.57
C GLU A 107 -2.91 -13.11 7.61
N GLU A 108 -3.13 -12.80 6.33
CA GLU A 108 -2.04 -12.82 5.35
C GLU A 108 -1.06 -11.66 5.56
N LEU A 109 -1.56 -10.49 5.98
CA LEU A 109 -0.70 -9.38 6.37
C LEU A 109 0.16 -9.78 7.58
N LEU A 110 -0.43 -10.31 8.65
CA LEU A 110 0.29 -10.70 9.87
C LEU A 110 1.42 -11.69 9.55
N LYS A 111 1.14 -12.77 8.80
CA LYS A 111 2.16 -13.74 8.35
C LYS A 111 3.31 -13.06 7.59
N THR A 112 2.99 -12.04 6.80
CA THR A 112 3.99 -11.31 6.01
C THR A 112 4.86 -10.42 6.89
N LEU A 113 4.27 -9.69 7.84
CA LEU A 113 5.00 -8.83 8.78
C LEU A 113 5.90 -9.65 9.71
N GLU A 114 5.41 -10.77 10.23
CA GLU A 114 6.19 -11.69 11.07
C GLU A 114 7.38 -12.28 10.30
N LEU A 115 7.18 -12.67 9.04
CA LEU A 115 8.26 -13.12 8.18
C LEU A 115 9.33 -12.03 8.00
N CYS A 116 8.91 -10.78 7.76
CA CYS A 116 9.82 -9.65 7.63
C CYS A 116 10.65 -9.44 8.91
N LYS A 117 10.02 -9.44 10.11
CA LYS A 117 10.77 -9.31 11.38
C LYS A 117 11.70 -10.50 11.64
N LYS A 118 11.38 -11.69 11.13
CA LYS A 118 12.24 -12.87 11.22
C LYS A 118 13.46 -12.79 10.30
N LEU A 119 13.29 -12.26 9.08
CA LEU A 119 14.35 -12.25 8.07
C LEU A 119 15.29 -11.04 8.19
N PHE A 120 14.81 -9.92 8.72
CA PHE A 120 15.51 -8.63 8.71
C PHE A 120 15.54 -7.98 10.09
N ASN A 121 16.45 -7.03 10.28
CA ASN A 121 16.58 -6.24 11.51
C ASN A 121 15.57 -5.08 11.58
N ILE A 122 14.30 -5.36 11.28
CA ILE A 122 13.22 -4.35 11.27
C ILE A 122 12.91 -3.91 12.70
N LYS A 123 13.06 -2.61 12.93
CA LYS A 123 12.79 -1.94 14.21
C LYS A 123 11.41 -1.30 14.27
N GLU A 124 10.88 -0.90 13.11
CA GLU A 124 9.61 -0.18 13.02
C GLU A 124 8.80 -0.64 11.80
N ILE A 125 7.50 -0.87 12.00
CA ILE A 125 6.53 -1.17 10.95
C ILE A 125 5.40 -0.13 10.97
N SER A 126 5.23 0.55 9.84
CA SER A 126 4.11 1.46 9.58
C SER A 126 3.15 0.82 8.57
N CYS A 127 1.83 0.91 8.81
CA CYS A 127 0.80 0.44 7.90
C CYS A 127 -0.26 1.52 7.64
N GLU A 128 -0.91 1.47 6.47
CA GLU A 128 -2.08 2.29 6.12
C GLU A 128 -3.39 1.49 6.24
N SER A 129 -4.49 2.13 6.62
CA SER A 129 -5.79 1.48 6.73
C SER A 129 -6.93 2.44 6.40
N ASP A 130 -8.14 1.90 6.43
CA ASP A 130 -9.38 2.65 6.27
C ASP A 130 -10.30 2.45 7.50
N PRO A 131 -11.34 3.28 7.66
CA PRO A 131 -12.21 3.23 8.83
C PRO A 131 -12.91 1.89 9.09
N ASN A 132 -13.03 1.00 8.10
CA ASN A 132 -13.68 -0.30 8.27
C ASN A 132 -12.71 -1.39 8.77
N HIS A 133 -11.40 -1.11 8.79
CA HIS A 133 -10.34 -2.05 9.18
C HIS A 133 -9.56 -1.58 10.40
N ILE A 134 -10.22 -0.80 11.28
CA ILE A 134 -9.66 -0.34 12.56
C ILE A 134 -10.47 -0.86 13.77
N ASP A 135 -11.21 -1.96 13.59
CA ASP A 135 -11.90 -2.60 14.70
C ASP A 135 -10.91 -3.06 15.80
N PRO A 136 -11.20 -2.82 17.09
CA PRO A 136 -10.28 -3.16 18.17
C PRO A 136 -9.81 -4.62 18.22
N ASN A 137 -10.69 -5.57 17.91
CA ASN A 137 -10.32 -6.99 17.96
C ASN A 137 -9.33 -7.32 16.85
N LYS A 138 -9.55 -6.78 15.66
CA LYS A 138 -8.65 -6.93 14.51
C LYS A 138 -7.30 -6.26 14.74
N LEU A 139 -7.31 -5.01 15.24
CA LEU A 139 -6.07 -4.30 15.56
C LEU A 139 -5.26 -4.98 16.66
N SER A 140 -5.92 -5.68 17.60
CA SER A 140 -5.23 -6.39 18.68
C SER A 140 -4.30 -7.50 18.18
N MET A 141 -4.58 -8.08 17.00
CA MET A 141 -3.74 -9.09 16.35
C MET A 141 -2.35 -8.55 15.96
N PHE A 142 -2.21 -7.23 15.83
CA PHE A 142 -0.99 -6.57 15.37
C PHE A 142 -0.17 -5.94 16.51
N LYS A 143 -0.58 -6.11 17.78
CA LYS A 143 0.17 -5.60 18.93
C LYS A 143 1.59 -6.19 18.98
N GLY A 144 2.59 -5.34 19.11
CA GLY A 144 4.01 -5.72 19.09
C GLY A 144 4.57 -6.01 17.69
N ILE A 145 3.73 -5.95 16.66
CA ILE A 145 4.12 -6.10 15.25
C ILE A 145 4.07 -4.77 14.53
N ILE A 146 2.93 -4.06 14.56
CA ILE A 146 2.75 -2.73 13.95
C ILE A 146 3.00 -1.65 15.00
N ASP A 147 3.86 -0.69 14.67
CA ASP A 147 4.21 0.44 15.52
C ASP A 147 3.37 1.68 15.20
N ARG A 148 3.05 1.88 13.92
CA ARG A 148 2.25 3.02 13.44
C ARG A 148 1.17 2.58 12.47
N LEU A 149 -0.04 3.08 12.67
CA LEU A 149 -1.15 2.92 11.74
C LEU A 149 -1.68 4.28 11.28
N SER A 150 -1.71 4.52 9.96
CA SER A 150 -2.40 5.68 9.37
C SER A 150 -3.78 5.28 8.87
N CYS A 151 -4.82 5.96 9.34
CA CYS A 151 -6.19 5.71 8.90
C CYS A 151 -6.68 6.85 8.01
N GLY A 152 -7.05 6.51 6.77
CA GLY A 152 -7.56 7.50 5.83
C GLY A 152 -8.98 7.95 6.17
N ILE A 153 -9.15 9.06 6.90
CA ILE A 153 -10.46 9.64 7.26
C ILE A 153 -10.95 10.63 6.20
N GLN A 154 -10.03 11.49 5.77
CA GLN A 154 -10.14 12.52 4.74
C GLN A 154 -10.94 13.76 5.13
N SER A 155 -12.10 13.61 5.77
CA SER A 155 -12.91 14.71 6.27
C SER A 155 -13.80 14.28 7.43
N PHE A 156 -14.17 15.22 8.29
CA PHE A 156 -15.20 15.07 9.32
C PHE A 156 -16.47 15.89 8.99
N ASP A 157 -16.58 16.40 7.76
CA ASP A 157 -17.78 17.04 7.24
C ASP A 157 -18.61 16.05 6.41
N ASP A 158 -19.85 15.81 6.83
CA ASP A 158 -20.73 14.80 6.23
C ASP A 158 -21.07 15.11 4.77
N GLU A 159 -21.25 16.39 4.43
CA GLU A 159 -21.55 16.80 3.05
C GLU A 159 -20.35 16.56 2.13
N THR A 160 -19.15 16.88 2.59
CA THR A 160 -17.89 16.54 1.90
C THR A 160 -17.77 15.03 1.73
N LEU A 161 -18.00 14.25 2.78
CA LEU A 161 -17.94 12.78 2.73
C LEU A 161 -18.94 12.18 1.74
N LYS A 162 -20.14 12.76 1.60
CA LYS A 162 -21.12 12.34 0.57
C LYS A 162 -20.59 12.63 -0.84
N LYS A 163 -20.08 13.85 -1.08
CA LYS A 163 -19.54 14.26 -2.39
C LYS A 163 -18.36 13.41 -2.85
N VAL A 164 -17.50 12.97 -1.93
CA VAL A 164 -16.37 12.09 -2.26
C VAL A 164 -16.70 10.59 -2.15
N ALA A 165 -17.98 10.24 -2.10
CA ALA A 165 -18.48 8.87 -2.03
C ALA A 165 -17.86 8.05 -0.88
N ARG A 166 -17.69 8.67 0.29
CA ARG A 166 -17.17 8.06 1.52
C ARG A 166 -18.24 7.85 2.58
N TYR A 167 -19.23 8.74 2.68
CA TYR A 167 -20.26 8.70 3.73
C TYR A 167 -20.95 7.32 3.83
N ASN A 168 -21.54 6.83 2.73
CA ASN A 168 -22.22 5.53 2.71
C ASN A 168 -21.28 4.32 2.92
N LYS A 169 -19.96 4.50 2.75
CA LYS A 169 -18.98 3.40 2.82
C LYS A 169 -18.34 3.27 4.19
N PHE A 170 -18.05 4.41 4.82
CA PHE A 170 -17.27 4.47 6.05
C PHE A 170 -18.06 5.01 7.24
N GLY A 171 -19.20 5.64 6.99
CA GLY A 171 -20.08 6.26 7.98
C GLY A 171 -19.99 7.78 8.00
N SER A 172 -20.87 8.36 8.81
CA SER A 172 -20.91 9.76 9.21
C SER A 172 -19.68 10.15 10.03
N SER A 173 -19.44 11.46 10.16
CA SER A 173 -18.42 12.05 11.01
C SER A 173 -18.46 11.51 12.44
N LYS A 174 -19.65 11.34 13.00
CA LYS A 174 -19.84 10.77 14.34
C LYS A 174 -19.36 9.32 14.40
N GLU A 175 -19.78 8.48 13.45
CA GLU A 175 -19.36 7.07 13.40
C GLU A 175 -17.86 6.93 13.17
N LEU A 176 -17.26 7.80 12.35
CA LEU A 176 -15.81 7.85 12.14
C LEU A 176 -15.07 8.19 13.44
N GLN A 177 -15.51 9.22 14.16
CA GLN A 177 -14.94 9.59 15.46
C GLN A 177 -15.08 8.46 16.49
N GLU A 178 -16.22 7.77 16.53
CA GLU A 178 -16.43 6.61 17.39
C GLU A 178 -15.49 5.45 17.06
N LYS A 179 -15.30 5.14 15.76
CA LYS A 179 -14.35 4.11 15.30
C LYS A 179 -12.91 4.47 15.70
N ILE A 180 -12.50 5.72 15.49
CA ILE A 180 -11.16 6.21 15.88
C ILE A 180 -10.99 6.09 17.40
N SER A 181 -11.96 6.59 18.19
CA SER A 181 -11.89 6.57 19.65
C SER A 181 -11.69 5.15 20.19
N LYS A 182 -12.34 4.15 19.59
CA LYS A 182 -12.16 2.74 19.95
C LYS A 182 -10.79 2.17 19.55
N ALA A 183 -10.17 2.69 18.50
CA ALA A 183 -8.87 2.23 18.01
C ALA A 183 -7.67 2.84 18.76
N LEU A 184 -7.84 4.00 19.40
CA LEU A 184 -6.77 4.70 20.12
C LEU A 184 -6.22 3.85 21.28
N GLY A 185 -4.90 3.86 21.44
CA GLY A 185 -4.19 3.15 22.50
C GLY A 185 -4.00 1.64 22.27
N ILE A 186 -4.53 1.08 21.18
CA ILE A 186 -4.31 -0.33 20.82
C ILE A 186 -2.92 -0.53 20.22
N LEU A 187 -2.55 0.33 19.27
CA LEU A 187 -1.23 0.37 18.66
C LEU A 187 -0.46 1.61 19.19
N PRO A 188 0.88 1.60 19.16
CA PRO A 188 1.68 2.67 19.76
C PRO A 188 1.40 4.05 19.17
N ILE A 189 1.28 4.14 17.84
CA ILE A 189 0.98 5.38 17.12
C ILE A 189 -0.22 5.17 16.20
N PHE A 190 -1.21 6.04 16.31
CA PHE A 190 -2.35 6.10 15.41
C PHE A 190 -2.42 7.50 14.79
N SER A 191 -2.33 7.57 13.46
CA SER A 191 -2.50 8.81 12.70
C SER A 191 -3.75 8.75 11.83
N ILE A 192 -4.24 9.93 11.45
CA ILE A 192 -5.32 10.06 10.49
C ILE A 192 -4.85 10.89 9.30
N ASP A 193 -5.29 10.50 8.11
CA ASP A 193 -5.06 11.29 6.90
C ASP A 193 -6.28 12.18 6.64
N LEU A 194 -6.02 13.45 6.34
CA LEU A 194 -7.03 14.46 5.99
C LEU A 194 -6.67 15.08 4.65
N ILE A 195 -7.68 15.42 3.85
CA ILE A 195 -7.51 16.08 2.56
C ILE A 195 -8.20 17.45 2.63
N PHE A 196 -7.45 18.49 2.34
CA PHE A 196 -7.98 19.84 2.15
C PHE A 196 -8.32 20.07 0.66
N ASN A 197 -9.17 21.05 0.39
CA ASN A 197 -9.58 21.41 -0.98
C ASN A 197 -10.34 20.28 -1.71
N LEU A 198 -11.17 19.54 -0.98
CA LEU A 198 -12.15 18.63 -1.59
C LEU A 198 -13.30 19.43 -2.26
N PRO A 199 -14.05 18.84 -3.20
CA PRO A 199 -15.11 19.54 -3.91
C PRO A 199 -16.11 20.24 -2.99
N GLY A 200 -16.10 21.58 -3.00
CA GLY A 200 -16.99 22.43 -2.20
C GLY A 200 -16.52 22.72 -0.78
N GLN A 201 -15.22 22.58 -0.50
CA GLN A 201 -14.53 23.16 0.66
C GLN A 201 -13.93 24.53 0.35
#